data_AF-A0A7M7NSJ3-F1
#
_entry.id   AF-A0A7M7NSJ3-F1
#
_cell.length_a   1.000
_cell.length_b   1.000
_cell.length_c   1.000
_cell.angle_alpha   90.00
_cell.angle_beta   90.00
_cell.angle_gamma   90.00
#
_symmetry.space_group_name_H-M   'P 1'
#
loop_
_entity.id
_entity.type
_entity.pdbx_description
1 polymer ?
#
loop_
_entity_poly.entity_id
_entity_poly.type
_entity_poly.pdbx_seq_one_letter_code
_entity_poly.pdbx_strand_id
1 'polypeptide(L)'
;MQEGEVQGQKRKAQEVPLKDERDGVKAKREDNDNDFGISVPPLLDYLRTILTEYSDGQIIKELVQNAEDAGADTVKFLYDVRHHGTETLYRDSLKPYQGPALYSFNNAKFKKADWDGIQKPACSNKKTDLLKIGRFGIGFNSVYHITDLPSIMSDRKLAFIDPFEEHFLEGGRVRTGKQFCLRSDSDIFSKNEDQFQPYHNIFPGVTGGISTGYFDGTLFRFPLRHDANKLSDKTYNDEGTLSELLQAFRADADVAMLFLRSLNNIEVLKRPSDLQEPSLVVRVRREHDPETHPQGKEISSRLETYCSDASGRREPIKLIDCVTFTTETPTASKAQRWIVSHHIAGDSMSPELSDLAKKQSHLPWAAVAVPVSSSEPRNVAGEAENNNIGRVFCFLPLPPGGELDGFTSSCAWILCCQ
;
A
#
# COMPACT_ATOMS: atom_id res chain seq x y z
N MET A 1 -13.86 36.11 94.89
CA MET A 1 -13.07 36.26 93.65
C MET A 1 -13.13 34.89 92.98
N GLN A 2 -14.07 34.62 92.06
CA GLN A 2 -13.97 34.86 90.60
C GLN A 2 -12.64 34.31 90.04
N GLU A 3 -12.53 33.49 88.99
CA GLU A 3 -13.37 33.01 87.88
C GLU A 3 -12.63 31.74 87.33
N GLY A 4 -13.29 30.73 86.74
CA GLY A 4 -13.58 30.63 85.29
C GLY A 4 -12.35 30.11 84.52
N GLU A 5 -12.27 28.84 84.10
CA GLU A 5 -12.76 28.25 82.84
C GLU A 5 -11.59 27.80 81.94
N VAL A 6 -11.48 26.50 81.64
CA VAL A 6 -11.00 26.01 80.34
C VAL A 6 -11.84 24.80 79.95
N GLN A 7 -12.77 25.01 79.02
CA GLN A 7 -13.56 23.97 78.37
C GLN A 7 -12.67 23.18 77.38
N GLY A 8 -12.56 21.87 77.60
CA GLY A 8 -12.08 20.92 76.58
C GLY A 8 -13.25 20.46 75.71
N GLN A 9 -13.42 21.05 74.53
CA GLN A 9 -14.37 20.57 73.51
C GLN A 9 -13.68 19.64 72.50
N LYS A 10 -14.21 18.42 72.42
CA LYS A 10 -13.95 17.41 71.38
C LYS A 10 -14.17 18.01 69.99
N ARG A 11 -13.20 17.83 69.07
CA ARG A 11 -13.44 17.99 67.63
C ARG A 11 -13.48 16.61 66.94
N LYS A 12 -14.63 16.38 66.30
CA LYS A 12 -14.97 15.25 65.43
C LYS A 12 -14.07 15.23 64.19
N ALA A 13 -13.80 14.03 63.71
CA ALA A 13 -13.34 13.78 62.36
C ALA A 13 -14.33 14.37 61.34
N GLN A 14 -13.81 15.07 60.35
CA GLN A 14 -14.52 15.41 59.13
C GLN A 14 -13.58 15.09 57.97
N GLU A 15 -13.96 14.08 57.19
CA GLU A 15 -13.42 13.76 55.87
C GLU A 15 -13.55 14.99 54.97
N VAL A 16 -12.47 15.32 54.27
CA VAL A 16 -12.47 16.28 53.18
C VAL A 16 -12.31 15.50 51.87
N PRO A 17 -13.23 15.66 50.90
CA PRO A 17 -13.16 14.92 49.64
C PRO A 17 -12.04 15.49 48.76
N LEU A 18 -11.17 14.61 48.25
CA LEU A 18 -10.24 14.93 47.16
C LEU A 18 -11.05 15.17 45.89
N LYS A 19 -11.20 16.44 45.50
CA LYS A 19 -11.66 16.81 44.16
C LYS A 19 -10.50 16.66 43.19
N ASP A 20 -10.77 15.86 42.17
CA ASP A 20 -10.04 15.67 40.93
C ASP A 20 -10.11 16.97 40.10
N GLU A 21 -9.00 17.71 40.03
CA GLU A 21 -8.81 18.78 39.03
C GLU A 21 -7.63 18.39 38.14
N ARG A 22 -7.95 17.63 37.11
CA ARG A 22 -7.11 17.43 35.92
C ARG A 22 -7.16 18.69 35.06
N ASP A 23 -6.27 19.63 35.33
CA ASP A 23 -5.96 20.69 34.38
C ASP A 23 -4.99 20.16 33.32
N GLY A 24 -5.49 20.11 32.08
CA GLY A 24 -4.74 19.73 30.90
C GLY A 24 -3.63 20.74 30.60
N VAL A 25 -2.38 20.31 30.74
CA VAL A 25 -1.22 21.04 30.24
C VAL A 25 -1.22 20.92 28.71
N LYS A 26 -1.93 21.84 28.04
CA LYS A 26 -1.62 22.19 26.66
C LYS A 26 -0.26 22.88 26.69
N ALA A 27 0.77 22.22 26.18
CA ALA A 27 2.05 22.85 25.93
C ALA A 27 1.84 24.04 24.97
N LYS A 28 1.83 25.26 25.52
CA LYS A 28 1.95 26.49 24.72
C LYS A 28 3.36 26.49 24.14
N ARG A 29 3.47 26.49 22.81
CA ARG A 29 4.69 26.95 22.14
C ARG A 29 4.84 28.43 22.52
N GLU A 30 5.97 28.78 23.12
CA GLU A 30 6.34 30.18 23.30
C GLU A 30 6.68 30.72 21.92
N ASP A 31 5.75 31.47 21.31
CA ASP A 31 6.02 32.24 20.09
C ASP A 31 7.00 33.35 20.45
N ASN A 32 8.24 33.18 20.02
CA ASN A 32 9.29 34.18 20.16
C ASN A 32 9.07 35.20 19.03
N ASP A 33 8.61 36.40 19.36
CA ASP A 33 8.19 37.49 18.45
C ASP A 33 9.28 38.00 17.45
N ASN A 34 10.45 37.36 17.43
CA ASN A 34 11.58 37.64 16.54
C ASN A 34 11.85 36.52 15.51
N ASP A 35 11.01 35.49 15.41
CA ASP A 35 11.18 34.42 14.42
C ASP A 35 10.56 34.81 13.07
N PHE A 36 11.40 35.11 12.08
CA PHE A 36 11.00 35.43 10.71
C PHE A 36 11.43 34.30 9.78
N GLY A 37 10.47 33.55 9.25
CA GLY A 37 10.71 32.44 8.33
C GLY A 37 9.42 31.82 7.81
N ILE A 38 9.54 30.96 6.80
CA ILE A 38 8.43 30.14 6.30
C ILE A 38 8.25 28.96 7.25
N SER A 39 7.05 28.79 7.80
CA SER A 39 6.74 27.64 8.64
C SER A 39 6.59 26.37 7.79
N VAL A 40 7.08 25.24 8.30
CA VAL A 40 6.88 23.94 7.66
C VAL A 40 5.39 23.57 7.77
N PRO A 41 4.70 23.28 6.66
CA PRO A 41 3.29 22.87 6.71
C PRO A 41 3.10 21.63 7.61
N PRO A 42 2.01 21.56 8.39
CA PRO A 42 1.67 20.38 9.15
C PRO A 42 1.57 19.12 8.26
N LEU A 43 1.91 17.96 8.80
CA LEU A 43 1.84 16.67 8.08
C LEU A 43 0.44 16.42 7.51
N LEU A 44 -0.61 16.72 8.27
CA LEU A 44 -2.00 16.56 7.83
C LEU A 44 -2.34 17.42 6.61
N ASP A 45 -1.84 18.65 6.53
CA ASP A 45 -2.07 19.52 5.37
C ASP A 45 -1.37 19.00 4.12
N TYR A 46 -0.16 18.47 4.28
CA TYR A 46 0.56 17.80 3.21
C TYR A 46 -0.20 16.57 2.69
N LEU A 47 -0.65 15.69 3.59
CA LEU A 47 -1.40 14.50 3.20
C LEU A 47 -2.73 14.86 2.53
N ARG A 48 -3.45 15.86 3.06
CA ARG A 48 -4.70 16.34 2.46
C ARG A 48 -4.49 16.87 1.03
N THR A 49 -3.37 17.55 0.76
CA THR A 49 -3.03 18.02 -0.59
C THR A 49 -2.88 16.83 -1.55
N ILE A 50 -2.22 15.75 -1.12
CA ILE A 50 -2.11 14.53 -1.92
C ILE A 50 -3.49 13.93 -2.18
N LEU A 51 -4.37 13.86 -1.17
CA LEU A 51 -5.70 13.30 -1.34
C LEU A 51 -6.58 14.11 -2.31
N THR A 52 -6.29 15.41 -2.52
CA THR A 52 -6.98 16.22 -3.52
C THR A 52 -6.45 16.00 -4.94
N GLU A 53 -5.18 15.62 -5.10
CA GLU A 53 -4.53 15.42 -6.40
C GLU A 53 -4.70 14.00 -6.93
N TYR A 54 -4.81 13.02 -6.04
CA TYR A 54 -4.91 11.59 -6.38
C TYR A 54 -6.27 11.02 -6.01
N SER A 55 -6.93 10.33 -6.95
CA SER A 55 -8.18 9.64 -6.64
C SER A 55 -7.97 8.34 -5.86
N ASP A 56 -9.00 7.91 -5.14
CA ASP A 56 -9.02 6.64 -4.40
C ASP A 56 -8.93 5.39 -5.30
N GLY A 57 -9.31 5.53 -6.57
CA GLY A 57 -9.11 4.52 -7.63
C GLY A 57 -7.65 4.08 -7.80
N GLN A 58 -6.68 4.86 -7.30
CA GLN A 58 -5.24 4.54 -7.38
C GLN A 58 -4.74 3.65 -6.24
N ILE A 59 -5.49 3.52 -5.13
CA ILE A 59 -5.00 2.83 -3.92
C ILE A 59 -4.54 1.40 -4.23
N ILE A 60 -5.37 0.63 -4.94
CA ILE A 60 -5.04 -0.77 -5.26
C ILE A 60 -3.85 -0.85 -6.22
N LYS A 61 -3.79 0.06 -7.20
CA LYS A 61 -2.70 0.15 -8.17
C LYS A 61 -1.37 0.46 -7.48
N GLU A 62 -1.35 1.41 -6.55
CA GLU A 62 -0.17 1.76 -5.75
C GLU A 62 0.27 0.60 -4.85
N LEU A 63 -0.65 -0.15 -4.25
CA LEU A 63 -0.31 -1.33 -3.44
C LEU A 63 0.25 -2.48 -4.29
N VAL A 64 -0.25 -2.68 -5.51
CA VAL A 64 0.33 -3.61 -6.49
C VAL A 64 1.74 -3.18 -6.87
N GLN A 65 1.96 -1.88 -7.13
CA GLN A 65 3.30 -1.37 -7.45
C GLN A 65 4.27 -1.51 -6.27
N ASN A 66 3.81 -1.26 -5.05
CA ASN A 66 4.62 -1.48 -3.85
C ASN A 66 5.10 -2.94 -3.74
N ALA A 67 4.23 -3.90 -4.09
CA ALA A 67 4.58 -5.32 -4.12
C ALA A 67 5.55 -5.66 -5.27
N GLU A 68 5.31 -5.14 -6.48
CA GLU A 68 6.19 -5.31 -7.64
C GLU A 68 7.60 -4.77 -7.37
N ASP A 69 7.73 -3.57 -6.81
CA ASP A 69 9.02 -2.95 -6.50
C ASP A 69 9.74 -3.59 -5.31
N ALA A 70 9.01 -4.33 -4.47
CA ALA A 70 9.58 -5.20 -3.45
C ALA A 70 10.08 -6.54 -4.05
N GLY A 71 9.72 -6.85 -5.30
CA GLY A 71 10.01 -8.10 -5.98
C GLY A 71 9.12 -9.25 -5.51
N ALA A 72 7.88 -8.94 -5.11
CA ALA A 72 6.90 -9.96 -4.75
C ALA A 72 6.44 -10.74 -5.99
N ASP A 73 6.15 -12.02 -5.77
CA ASP A 73 5.54 -12.89 -6.78
C ASP A 73 4.01 -12.90 -6.64
N THR A 74 3.51 -12.75 -5.42
CA THR A 74 2.08 -12.80 -5.11
C THR A 74 1.67 -11.59 -4.28
N VAL A 75 0.55 -10.97 -4.64
CA VAL A 75 -0.17 -9.99 -3.82
C VAL A 75 -1.62 -10.44 -3.60
N LYS A 76 -2.13 -10.24 -2.38
CA LYS A 76 -3.50 -10.59 -1.98
C LYS A 76 -4.16 -9.40 -1.32
N PHE A 77 -5.38 -9.10 -1.73
CA PHE A 77 -6.24 -8.11 -1.10
C PHE A 77 -7.39 -8.81 -0.39
N LEU A 78 -7.70 -8.38 0.82
CA LEU A 78 -8.85 -8.88 1.56
C LEU A 78 -9.65 -7.71 2.09
N TYR A 79 -10.93 -7.65 1.72
CA TYR A 79 -11.89 -6.84 2.44
C TYR A 79 -12.52 -7.67 3.57
N ASP A 80 -12.15 -7.38 4.81
CA ASP A 80 -12.71 -8.01 6.01
C ASP A 80 -13.73 -7.07 6.66
N VAL A 81 -15.00 -7.47 6.73
CA VAL A 81 -16.08 -6.65 7.32
C VAL A 81 -16.32 -6.91 8.81
N ARG A 82 -15.52 -7.81 9.41
CA ARG A 82 -15.69 -8.16 10.82
C ARG A 82 -15.29 -7.00 11.72
N HIS A 83 -15.91 -6.99 12.89
CA HIS A 83 -15.52 -6.14 14.01
C HIS A 83 -14.80 -7.00 15.05
N HIS A 84 -13.71 -6.48 15.57
CA HIS A 84 -12.88 -7.13 16.57
C HIS A 84 -13.22 -6.63 17.98
N GLY A 85 -12.78 -7.37 19.00
CA GLY A 85 -12.96 -6.97 20.40
C GLY A 85 -12.31 -5.62 20.71
N THR A 86 -12.77 -4.99 21.80
CA THR A 86 -12.33 -3.64 22.21
C THR A 86 -12.10 -3.52 23.72
N GLU A 87 -12.00 -4.65 24.42
CA GLU A 87 -11.83 -4.73 25.87
C GLU A 87 -10.35 -4.68 26.27
N THR A 88 -9.47 -5.32 25.49
CA THR A 88 -8.04 -5.43 25.77
C THR A 88 -7.20 -4.68 24.73
N LEU A 89 -7.45 -3.39 24.57
CA LEU A 89 -6.69 -2.56 23.62
C LEU A 89 -5.37 -2.06 24.20
N TYR A 90 -4.40 -1.75 23.34
CA TYR A 90 -3.17 -1.07 23.77
C TYR A 90 -3.49 0.31 24.36
N ARG A 91 -4.50 0.98 23.78
CA ARG A 91 -5.10 2.23 24.25
C ARG A 91 -6.57 2.30 23.86
N ASP A 92 -7.40 2.87 24.73
CA ASP A 92 -8.84 3.03 24.46
C ASP A 92 -9.12 3.88 23.20
N SER A 93 -8.25 4.84 22.90
CA SER A 93 -8.36 5.68 21.69
C SER A 93 -8.26 4.89 20.38
N LEU A 94 -7.79 3.64 20.42
CA LEU A 94 -7.66 2.78 19.25
C LEU A 94 -8.94 2.02 18.91
N LYS A 95 -9.98 2.14 19.74
CA LYS A 95 -11.28 1.48 19.56
C LYS A 95 -11.90 1.70 18.16
N PRO A 96 -11.88 2.90 17.55
CA PRO A 96 -12.46 3.11 16.22
C PRO A 96 -11.80 2.26 15.12
N TYR A 97 -10.55 1.81 15.30
CA TYR A 97 -9.79 1.07 14.29
C TYR A 97 -9.91 -0.46 14.40
N GLN A 98 -10.86 -0.93 15.21
CA GLN A 98 -11.14 -2.36 15.41
C GLN A 98 -12.27 -2.88 14.51
N GLY A 99 -12.81 -2.03 13.63
CA GLY A 99 -13.84 -2.39 12.67
C GLY A 99 -13.30 -2.98 11.35
N PRO A 100 -14.13 -2.94 10.30
CA PRO A 100 -13.81 -3.38 8.95
C PRO A 100 -12.49 -2.81 8.44
N ALA A 101 -11.76 -3.59 7.64
CA ALA A 101 -10.47 -3.19 7.11
C ALA A 101 -10.21 -3.74 5.71
N LEU A 102 -9.44 -2.99 4.93
CA LEU A 102 -8.74 -3.52 3.77
C LEU A 102 -7.38 -4.07 4.25
N TYR A 103 -7.09 -5.32 3.92
CA TYR A 103 -5.76 -5.90 4.06
C TYR A 103 -5.09 -6.02 2.70
N SER A 104 -3.79 -5.77 2.66
CA SER A 104 -2.94 -6.05 1.50
C SER A 104 -1.74 -6.87 1.95
N PHE A 105 -1.60 -8.07 1.41
CA PHE A 105 -0.47 -8.95 1.67
C PHE A 105 0.37 -9.10 0.41
N ASN A 106 1.69 -9.12 0.55
CA ASN A 106 2.59 -9.63 -0.49
C ASN A 106 3.69 -10.50 0.12
N ASN A 107 4.23 -11.43 -0.67
CA ASN A 107 5.25 -12.38 -0.21
C ASN A 107 6.69 -11.83 -0.24
N ALA A 108 6.88 -10.54 -0.50
CA ALA A 108 8.15 -9.86 -0.29
C ALA A 108 8.22 -9.23 1.11
N LYS A 109 9.44 -9.11 1.64
CA LYS A 109 9.70 -8.51 2.95
C LYS A 109 10.22 -7.09 2.80
N PHE A 110 9.83 -6.22 3.72
CA PHE A 110 10.44 -4.90 3.83
C PHE A 110 11.91 -4.98 4.21
N LYS A 111 12.74 -4.33 3.40
CA LYS A 111 14.16 -4.10 3.66
C LYS A 111 14.30 -2.86 4.54
N LYS A 112 15.50 -2.66 5.10
CA LYS A 112 15.80 -1.46 5.91
C LYS A 112 15.46 -0.16 5.16
N ALA A 113 15.81 -0.07 3.88
CA ALA A 113 15.51 1.08 3.05
C ALA A 113 14.00 1.34 2.88
N ASP A 114 13.17 0.29 2.87
CA ASP A 114 11.71 0.42 2.75
C ASP A 114 11.12 0.98 4.06
N TRP A 115 11.58 0.46 5.21
CA TRP A 115 11.23 1.00 6.54
C TRP A 115 11.63 2.47 6.70
N ASP A 116 12.83 2.85 6.23
CA ASP A 116 13.30 4.23 6.29
C ASP A 116 12.55 5.14 5.31
N GLY A 117 12.12 4.60 4.17
CA GLY A 117 11.40 5.32 3.12
C GLY A 117 9.94 5.60 3.47
N ILE A 118 9.22 4.62 4.03
CA ILE A 118 7.80 4.77 4.34
C ILE A 118 7.51 5.79 5.45
N GLN A 119 8.51 6.08 6.28
CA GLN A 119 8.44 7.11 7.32
C GLN A 119 8.67 8.54 6.78
N LYS A 120 8.96 8.70 5.48
CA LYS A 120 9.32 9.97 4.85
C LYS A 120 8.35 10.30 3.72
N PRO A 121 7.11 10.72 4.04
CA PRO A 121 6.04 10.90 3.05
C PRO A 121 6.34 11.97 1.98
N ALA A 122 7.29 12.89 2.24
CA ALA A 122 7.71 13.94 1.31
C ALA A 122 9.10 13.74 0.68
N CYS A 123 9.89 12.75 1.13
CA CYS A 123 11.27 12.57 0.66
C CYS A 123 11.45 11.19 0.02
N SER A 124 11.34 11.14 -1.31
CA SER A 124 11.61 9.90 -2.04
C SER A 124 13.11 9.67 -2.19
N ASN A 125 13.63 8.66 -1.48
CA ASN A 125 14.99 8.14 -1.68
C ASN A 125 15.12 7.28 -2.94
N LYS A 126 14.04 7.03 -3.69
CA LYS A 126 14.04 6.13 -4.86
C LYS A 126 14.39 6.81 -6.18
N LYS A 127 14.70 8.12 -6.17
CA LYS A 127 15.26 8.83 -7.33
C LYS A 127 16.56 8.20 -7.87
N THR A 128 17.24 7.37 -7.08
CA THR A 128 18.50 6.72 -7.46
C THR A 128 18.34 5.29 -7.97
N ASP A 129 17.16 4.66 -7.85
CA ASP A 129 16.93 3.27 -8.26
C ASP A 129 16.09 3.25 -9.56
N LEU A 130 16.78 3.19 -10.71
CA LEU A 130 16.18 3.23 -12.05
C LEU A 130 15.23 2.06 -12.34
N LEU A 131 15.28 1.00 -11.52
CA LEU A 131 14.45 -0.21 -11.68
C LEU A 131 13.16 -0.16 -10.89
N LYS A 132 12.94 0.88 -10.09
CA LYS A 132 11.72 1.10 -9.32
C LYS A 132 10.95 2.25 -9.94
N ILE A 133 9.66 2.02 -10.13
CA ILE A 133 8.83 2.90 -10.95
C ILE A 133 8.16 3.96 -10.10
N GLY A 134 7.84 3.63 -8.85
CA GLY A 134 7.23 4.61 -7.95
C GLY A 134 8.19 5.74 -7.55
N ARG A 135 7.65 6.95 -7.48
CA ARG A 135 8.21 8.06 -6.68
C ARG A 135 7.81 7.86 -5.22
N PHE A 136 8.40 6.87 -4.54
CA PHE A 136 7.87 6.44 -3.24
C PHE A 136 8.02 7.50 -2.18
N GLY A 137 6.87 7.86 -1.64
CA GLY A 137 6.61 8.88 -0.65
C GLY A 137 5.16 9.32 -0.80
N ILE A 138 4.70 9.53 -2.05
CA ILE A 138 3.37 10.07 -2.36
C ILE A 138 2.33 8.96 -2.59
N GLY A 139 2.65 7.94 -3.40
CA GLY A 139 1.70 6.89 -3.80
C GLY A 139 1.13 6.09 -2.63
N PHE A 140 1.95 5.74 -1.63
CA PHE A 140 1.46 5.12 -0.40
C PHE A 140 0.48 6.03 0.37
N ASN A 141 0.62 7.35 0.32
CA ASN A 141 -0.29 8.26 1.01
C ASN A 141 -1.71 8.21 0.43
N SER A 142 -1.92 7.64 -0.76
CA SER A 142 -3.28 7.38 -1.28
C SER A 142 -4.11 6.50 -0.34
N VAL A 143 -3.49 5.65 0.49
CA VAL A 143 -4.23 4.84 1.48
C VAL A 143 -4.98 5.69 2.49
N TYR A 144 -4.58 6.95 2.71
CA TYR A 144 -5.30 7.86 3.58
C TYR A 144 -6.67 8.28 3.04
N HIS A 145 -7.03 7.90 1.80
CA HIS A 145 -8.42 7.94 1.36
C HIS A 145 -9.32 7.04 2.20
N ILE A 146 -8.83 5.87 2.61
CA ILE A 146 -9.64 4.83 3.28
C ILE A 146 -9.39 4.72 4.78
N THR A 147 -8.23 5.15 5.29
CA THR A 147 -7.83 4.92 6.68
C THR A 147 -7.08 6.11 7.28
N ASP A 148 -7.10 6.25 8.60
CA ASP A 148 -6.29 7.23 9.34
C ASP A 148 -5.13 6.59 10.12
N LEU A 149 -5.15 5.26 10.27
CA LEU A 149 -4.19 4.51 11.08
C LEU A 149 -3.68 3.26 10.36
N PRO A 150 -2.97 3.42 9.23
CA PRO A 150 -2.42 2.29 8.52
C PRO A 150 -1.35 1.59 9.37
N SER A 151 -1.31 0.26 9.28
CA SER A 151 -0.31 -0.54 9.96
C SER A 151 0.34 -1.57 9.04
N ILE A 152 1.54 -1.99 9.42
CA ILE A 152 2.45 -2.77 8.58
C ILE A 152 3.14 -3.83 9.43
N MET A 153 3.00 -5.09 9.06
CA MET A 153 3.72 -6.21 9.66
C MET A 153 4.65 -6.85 8.62
N SER A 154 5.95 -6.88 8.88
CA SER A 154 6.94 -7.52 8.02
C SER A 154 8.21 -7.88 8.80
N ASP A 155 8.84 -9.02 8.48
CA ASP A 155 10.00 -9.55 9.20
C ASP A 155 9.69 -9.67 10.70
N ARG A 156 10.36 -8.91 11.58
CA ARG A 156 10.17 -8.95 13.03
C ARG A 156 9.45 -7.74 13.58
N LYS A 157 8.78 -6.97 12.72
CA LYS A 157 8.21 -5.66 13.08
C LYS A 157 6.73 -5.59 12.78
N LEU A 158 5.99 -4.95 13.69
CA LEU A 158 4.66 -4.41 13.47
C LEU A 158 4.73 -2.90 13.73
N ALA A 159 4.38 -2.08 12.76
CA ALA A 159 4.39 -0.62 12.88
C ALA A 159 3.02 -0.02 12.58
N PHE A 160 2.66 1.02 13.31
CA PHE A 160 1.49 1.86 13.08
C PHE A 160 1.96 3.26 12.70
N ILE A 161 1.29 3.88 11.74
CA ILE A 161 1.52 5.27 11.36
C ILE A 161 0.28 6.06 11.81
N ASP A 162 0.50 7.12 12.58
CA ASP A 162 -0.54 7.94 13.19
C ASP A 162 -0.29 9.42 12.83
N PRO A 163 -0.76 9.89 11.66
CA PRO A 163 -0.53 11.27 11.24
C PRO A 163 -1.18 12.32 12.13
N PHE A 164 -2.17 11.93 12.95
CA PHE A 164 -2.88 12.81 13.87
C PHE A 164 -2.15 12.99 15.20
N GLU A 165 -1.17 12.13 15.50
CA GLU A 165 -0.37 12.16 16.72
C GLU A 165 -1.20 11.98 18.01
N GLU A 166 -2.32 11.27 17.92
CA GLU A 166 -3.32 11.15 18.99
C GLU A 166 -3.14 9.90 19.86
N HIS A 167 -2.52 8.85 19.31
CA HIS A 167 -2.56 7.54 19.93
C HIS A 167 -1.23 7.15 20.58
N PHE A 168 -0.08 7.59 20.06
CA PHE A 168 1.21 7.09 20.54
C PHE A 168 2.01 8.15 21.30
N LEU A 169 2.37 7.81 22.55
CA LEU A 169 3.20 8.64 23.43
C LEU A 169 4.48 7.89 23.79
N GLU A 170 5.62 8.58 23.75
CA GLU A 170 6.91 8.06 24.20
C GLU A 170 7.70 9.16 24.92
N GLY A 171 8.07 8.92 26.19
CA GLY A 171 8.75 9.93 27.02
C GLY A 171 7.94 11.22 27.20
N GLY A 172 6.61 11.15 27.19
CA GLY A 172 5.70 12.29 27.31
C GLY A 172 5.52 13.11 26.02
N ARG A 173 6.09 12.68 24.89
CA ARG A 173 5.92 13.33 23.59
C ARG A 173 5.01 12.51 22.68
N VAL A 174 4.12 13.19 21.97
CA VAL A 174 3.31 12.61 20.89
C VAL A 174 4.21 12.18 19.74
N ARG A 175 3.82 11.09 19.08
CA ARG A 175 4.56 10.47 17.98
C ARG A 175 3.61 10.23 16.81
N THR A 176 4.13 10.35 15.60
CA THR A 176 3.41 10.05 14.37
C THR A 176 3.29 8.54 14.07
N GLY A 177 3.48 7.68 15.09
CA GLY A 177 3.50 6.23 14.92
C GLY A 177 4.21 5.48 16.05
N LYS A 178 4.11 4.14 16.00
CA LYS A 178 4.76 3.23 16.96
C LYS A 178 5.19 1.94 16.27
N GLN A 179 6.37 1.44 16.62
CA GLN A 179 6.88 0.14 16.19
C GLN A 179 6.95 -0.81 17.37
N PHE A 180 6.53 -2.06 17.16
CA PHE A 180 6.67 -3.19 18.05
C PHE A 180 7.57 -4.26 17.42
N CYS A 181 8.38 -4.91 18.25
CA CYS A 181 9.18 -6.08 17.89
C CYS A 181 8.38 -7.35 18.16
N LEU A 182 8.08 -8.12 17.12
CA LEU A 182 7.25 -9.33 17.21
C LEU A 182 7.79 -10.37 18.22
N ARG A 183 9.12 -10.40 18.45
CA ARG A 183 9.74 -11.30 19.44
C ARG A 183 9.83 -10.70 20.84
N SER A 184 10.27 -9.45 20.94
CA SER A 184 10.64 -8.84 22.23
C SER A 184 9.44 -8.28 22.97
N ASP A 185 8.36 -7.94 22.26
CA ASP A 185 7.17 -7.33 22.83
C ASP A 185 6.03 -8.34 23.05
N SER A 186 6.34 -9.64 23.21
CA SER A 186 5.35 -10.71 23.39
C SER A 186 4.38 -10.46 24.55
N ASP A 187 4.87 -9.86 25.63
CA ASP A 187 4.08 -9.52 26.81
C ASP A 187 3.09 -8.37 26.55
N ILE A 188 3.39 -7.49 25.60
CA ILE A 188 2.46 -6.43 25.17
C ILE A 188 1.34 -7.06 24.34
N PHE A 189 1.69 -7.97 23.43
CA PHE A 189 0.70 -8.64 22.59
C PHE A 189 -0.27 -9.50 23.41
N SER A 190 0.21 -10.23 24.43
CA SER A 190 -0.64 -11.07 25.28
C SER A 190 -1.53 -10.27 26.25
N LYS A 191 -1.11 -9.08 26.67
CA LYS A 191 -1.94 -8.21 27.54
C LYS A 191 -2.99 -7.44 26.75
N ASN A 192 -2.79 -7.25 25.45
CA ASN A 192 -3.64 -6.46 24.58
C ASN A 192 -4.21 -7.30 23.44
N GLU A 193 -4.80 -8.45 23.77
CA GLU A 193 -5.21 -9.46 22.79
C GLU A 193 -6.12 -8.88 21.70
N ASP A 194 -7.13 -8.09 22.07
CA ASP A 194 -8.05 -7.47 21.12
C ASP A 194 -7.35 -6.56 20.12
N GLN A 195 -6.35 -5.79 20.56
CA GLN A 195 -5.59 -4.87 19.69
C GLN A 195 -4.89 -5.62 18.54
N PHE A 196 -4.42 -6.83 18.83
CA PHE A 196 -3.49 -7.57 17.99
C PHE A 196 -4.12 -8.81 17.35
N GLN A 197 -5.31 -9.23 17.79
CA GLN A 197 -6.12 -10.27 17.15
C GLN A 197 -6.26 -10.06 15.62
N PRO A 198 -6.46 -8.83 15.10
CA PRO A 198 -6.60 -8.58 13.66
C PRO A 198 -5.34 -8.82 12.81
N TYR A 199 -4.25 -9.30 13.39
CA TYR A 199 -3.02 -9.67 12.66
C TYR A 199 -2.79 -11.19 12.63
N HIS A 200 -3.76 -11.98 13.09
CA HIS A 200 -3.67 -13.43 13.14
C HIS A 200 -4.53 -14.09 12.07
N ASN A 201 -3.98 -15.07 11.35
CA ASN A 201 -4.68 -15.95 10.41
C ASN A 201 -5.55 -15.19 9.38
N ILE A 202 -4.99 -14.11 8.80
CA ILE A 202 -5.74 -13.21 7.93
C ILE A 202 -6.02 -13.83 6.57
N PHE A 203 -5.02 -14.46 5.96
CA PHE A 203 -5.12 -15.10 4.65
C PHE A 203 -4.91 -16.62 4.75
N PRO A 204 -5.69 -17.43 4.01
CA PRO A 204 -5.43 -18.86 3.89
C PRO A 204 -4.00 -19.13 3.40
N GLY A 205 -3.28 -20.00 4.10
CA GLY A 205 -1.91 -20.39 3.78
C GLY A 205 -0.82 -19.37 4.16
N VAL A 206 -1.19 -18.20 4.71
CA VAL A 206 -0.23 -17.23 5.24
C VAL A 206 -0.12 -17.41 6.75
N THR A 207 1.03 -17.89 7.21
CA THR A 207 1.28 -18.20 8.62
C THR A 207 2.39 -17.30 9.19
N GLY A 208 2.54 -17.32 10.51
CA GLY A 208 3.52 -16.52 11.23
C GLY A 208 2.94 -15.24 11.81
N GLY A 209 3.79 -14.23 12.00
CA GLY A 209 3.41 -12.94 12.57
C GLY A 209 3.69 -12.87 14.07
N ILE A 210 2.72 -12.35 14.81
CA ILE A 210 2.82 -12.13 16.25
C ILE A 210 3.04 -13.46 17.00
N SER A 211 2.29 -14.50 16.65
CA SER A 211 2.35 -15.81 17.32
C SER A 211 3.71 -16.52 17.19
N THR A 212 4.47 -16.25 16.13
CA THR A 212 5.79 -16.86 15.88
C THR A 212 6.95 -15.89 16.10
N GLY A 213 6.66 -14.61 16.33
CA GLY A 213 7.65 -13.54 16.40
C GLY A 213 8.31 -13.19 15.05
N TYR A 214 7.77 -13.65 13.92
CA TYR A 214 8.32 -13.41 12.59
C TYR A 214 7.27 -13.58 11.49
N PHE A 215 7.20 -12.65 10.54
CA PHE A 215 6.29 -12.66 9.40
C PHE A 215 7.05 -12.73 8.07
N ASP A 216 6.86 -13.80 7.31
CA ASP A 216 7.52 -14.00 6.01
C ASP A 216 6.72 -13.37 4.86
N GLY A 217 6.79 -12.05 4.78
CA GLY A 217 6.09 -11.25 3.80
C GLY A 217 5.86 -9.84 4.34
N THR A 218 4.94 -9.12 3.73
CA THR A 218 4.49 -7.81 4.19
C THR A 218 2.97 -7.79 4.21
N LEU A 219 2.40 -7.51 5.38
CA LEU A 219 0.98 -7.35 5.58
C LEU A 219 0.70 -5.88 5.94
N PHE A 220 -0.15 -5.25 5.16
CA PHE A 220 -0.78 -3.99 5.51
C PHE A 220 -2.19 -4.23 6.02
N ARG A 221 -2.59 -3.47 7.03
CA ARG A 221 -3.98 -3.35 7.48
C ARG A 221 -4.39 -1.89 7.44
N PHE A 222 -5.53 -1.63 6.83
CA PHE A 222 -6.12 -0.31 6.67
C PHE A 222 -7.54 -0.34 7.26
N PRO A 223 -7.70 -0.08 8.58
CA PRO A 223 -9.01 0.05 9.20
C PRO A 223 -9.80 1.17 8.52
N LEU A 224 -11.02 0.89 8.10
CA LEU A 224 -11.81 1.81 7.29
C LEU A 224 -12.30 3.00 8.13
N ARG A 225 -12.22 4.20 7.54
CA ARG A 225 -12.70 5.44 8.17
C ARG A 225 -14.22 5.40 8.31
N HIS A 226 -14.69 5.49 9.56
CA HIS A 226 -16.11 5.56 9.88
C HIS A 226 -16.65 6.99 9.85
N ASP A 227 -15.89 7.94 10.41
CA ASP A 227 -16.30 9.33 10.57
C ASP A 227 -15.40 10.27 9.77
N ALA A 228 -16.00 11.28 9.13
CA ALA A 228 -15.28 12.34 8.46
C ALA A 228 -14.33 13.08 9.43
N ASN A 229 -13.17 13.50 8.94
CA ASN A 229 -12.18 14.20 9.75
C ASN A 229 -11.37 15.22 8.93
N LYS A 230 -10.34 15.82 9.54
CA LYS A 230 -9.51 16.86 8.90
C LYS A 230 -8.74 16.39 7.67
N LEU A 231 -8.55 15.08 7.51
CA LEU A 231 -7.80 14.48 6.41
C LEU A 231 -8.72 14.15 5.23
N SER A 232 -9.91 13.62 5.48
CA SER A 232 -10.89 13.33 4.43
C SER A 232 -12.33 13.26 4.98
N ASP A 233 -13.27 13.77 4.19
CA ASP A 233 -14.70 13.65 4.45
C ASP A 233 -15.28 12.30 3.97
N LYS A 234 -14.48 11.52 3.23
CA LYS A 234 -14.93 10.23 2.69
C LYS A 234 -14.93 9.14 3.75
N THR A 235 -16.12 8.64 4.05
CA THR A 235 -16.39 7.54 5.00
C THR A 235 -16.74 6.26 4.26
N TYR A 236 -16.43 5.12 4.88
CA TYR A 236 -16.66 3.77 4.32
C TYR A 236 -17.63 3.00 5.22
N ASN A 237 -18.83 3.56 5.40
CA ASN A 237 -19.87 3.05 6.30
C ASN A 237 -20.79 2.04 5.63
N ASP A 238 -20.85 2.02 4.30
CA ASP A 238 -21.51 0.99 3.52
C ASP A 238 -20.50 -0.07 3.05
N GLU A 239 -20.92 -1.33 3.01
CA GLU A 239 -20.09 -2.40 2.47
C GLU A 239 -19.85 -2.27 0.95
N GLY A 240 -20.56 -1.37 0.28
CA GLY A 240 -20.59 -1.20 -1.17
C GLY A 240 -19.36 -0.48 -1.70
N THR A 241 -18.97 0.65 -1.11
CA THR A 241 -17.97 1.55 -1.69
C THR A 241 -16.60 0.90 -1.90
N LEU A 242 -16.10 0.14 -0.92
CA LEU A 242 -14.82 -0.56 -1.09
C LEU A 242 -14.94 -1.76 -2.04
N SER A 243 -16.12 -2.39 -2.05
CA SER A 243 -16.41 -3.51 -2.96
C SER A 243 -16.41 -3.04 -4.41
N GLU A 244 -16.94 -1.84 -4.68
CA GLU A 244 -16.89 -1.17 -6.00
C GLU A 244 -15.45 -0.87 -6.43
N LEU A 245 -14.61 -0.35 -5.52
CA LEU A 245 -13.18 -0.11 -5.81
C LEU A 245 -12.46 -1.41 -6.22
N LEU A 246 -12.68 -2.48 -5.48
CA LEU A 246 -12.10 -3.79 -5.77
C LEU A 246 -12.66 -4.40 -7.06
N GLN A 247 -13.94 -4.17 -7.36
CA GLN A 247 -14.59 -4.62 -8.59
C GLN A 247 -14.11 -3.84 -9.82
N ALA A 248 -13.86 -2.53 -9.68
CA ALA A 248 -13.24 -1.72 -10.72
C ALA A 248 -11.83 -2.21 -11.03
N PHE A 249 -11.02 -2.49 -10.00
CA PHE A 249 -9.69 -3.07 -10.20
C PHE A 249 -9.74 -4.44 -10.88
N ARG A 250 -10.72 -5.30 -10.53
CA ARG A 250 -10.92 -6.60 -11.18
C ARG A 250 -11.06 -6.49 -12.71
N ALA A 251 -11.73 -5.45 -13.21
CA ALA A 251 -11.93 -5.26 -14.65
C ALA A 251 -10.62 -4.97 -15.41
N ASP A 252 -9.62 -4.44 -14.69
CA ASP A 252 -8.33 -4.04 -15.25
C ASP A 252 -7.17 -4.96 -14.81
N ALA A 253 -7.40 -5.95 -13.94
CA ALA A 253 -6.32 -6.66 -13.25
C ALA A 253 -5.41 -7.48 -14.19
N ASP A 254 -5.96 -8.13 -15.21
CA ASP A 254 -5.19 -8.86 -16.22
C ASP A 254 -4.33 -7.92 -17.07
N VAL A 255 -4.89 -6.79 -17.49
CA VAL A 255 -4.18 -5.74 -18.24
C VAL A 255 -3.13 -5.04 -17.37
N ALA A 256 -3.45 -4.78 -16.10
CA ALA A 256 -2.53 -4.17 -15.13
C ALA A 256 -1.31 -5.04 -14.89
N MET A 257 -1.48 -6.36 -14.94
CA MET A 257 -0.37 -7.29 -14.83
C MET A 257 0.48 -7.35 -16.09
N LEU A 258 0.01 -7.07 -17.31
CA LEU A 258 0.78 -7.33 -18.56
C LEU A 258 2.25 -6.90 -18.54
N PHE A 259 2.55 -5.78 -17.89
CA PHE A 259 3.89 -5.18 -17.90
C PHE A 259 4.62 -5.26 -16.55
N LEU A 260 4.04 -5.91 -15.54
CA LEU A 260 4.72 -6.18 -14.26
C LEU A 260 5.75 -7.30 -14.47
N ARG A 261 6.91 -7.22 -13.82
CA ARG A 261 7.98 -8.22 -14.00
C ARG A 261 7.90 -9.35 -12.98
N SER A 262 7.62 -9.01 -11.72
CA SER A 262 7.79 -9.94 -10.60
C SER A 262 6.47 -10.61 -10.23
N LEU A 263 5.37 -9.84 -10.25
CA LEU A 263 4.06 -10.35 -9.84
C LEU A 263 3.46 -11.31 -10.87
N ASN A 264 3.19 -12.54 -10.41
CA ASN A 264 2.53 -13.60 -11.17
C ASN A 264 1.14 -13.96 -10.62
N ASN A 265 0.80 -13.55 -9.40
CA ASN A 265 -0.51 -13.85 -8.81
C ASN A 265 -1.09 -12.64 -8.07
N ILE A 266 -2.31 -12.27 -8.45
CA ILE A 266 -3.13 -11.29 -7.73
C ILE A 266 -4.40 -11.96 -7.26
N GLU A 267 -4.68 -11.92 -5.96
CA GLU A 267 -5.93 -12.43 -5.38
C GLU A 267 -6.71 -11.30 -4.72
N VAL A 268 -8.02 -11.26 -4.93
CA VAL A 268 -8.95 -10.41 -4.19
C VAL A 268 -9.95 -11.30 -3.49
N LEU A 269 -10.07 -11.12 -2.17
CA LEU A 269 -10.96 -11.87 -1.31
C LEU A 269 -11.90 -10.93 -0.54
N LYS A 270 -13.06 -11.45 -0.14
CA LYS A 270 -13.97 -10.80 0.81
C LYS A 270 -14.21 -11.74 1.98
N ARG A 271 -14.21 -11.24 3.21
CA ARG A 271 -14.65 -11.99 4.40
C ARG A 271 -15.88 -11.31 4.98
N PRO A 272 -17.10 -11.79 4.65
CA PRO A 272 -18.36 -11.41 5.29
C PRO A 272 -18.36 -11.64 6.80
N SER A 273 -19.24 -10.93 7.53
CA SER A 273 -19.33 -10.98 9.00
C SER A 273 -19.72 -12.36 9.55
N ASP A 274 -20.41 -13.16 8.74
CA ASP A 274 -20.92 -14.50 9.07
C ASP A 274 -19.95 -15.63 8.70
N LEU A 275 -18.86 -15.34 7.97
CA LEU A 275 -17.90 -16.34 7.53
C LEU A 275 -16.57 -16.22 8.27
N GLN A 276 -16.10 -17.37 8.77
CA GLN A 276 -14.78 -17.46 9.40
C GLN A 276 -13.66 -17.34 8.35
N GLU A 277 -13.87 -17.94 7.17
CA GLU A 277 -12.89 -17.98 6.08
C GLU A 277 -13.24 -16.98 4.97
N PRO A 278 -12.24 -16.32 4.37
CA PRO A 278 -12.47 -15.45 3.22
C PRO A 278 -12.93 -16.22 1.99
N SER A 279 -13.85 -15.63 1.22
CA SER A 279 -14.26 -16.11 -0.08
C SER A 279 -13.48 -15.41 -1.19
N LEU A 280 -13.17 -16.14 -2.27
CA LEU A 280 -12.52 -15.60 -3.45
C LEU A 280 -13.49 -14.69 -4.22
N VAL A 281 -13.03 -13.50 -4.60
CA VAL A 281 -13.75 -12.61 -5.52
C VAL A 281 -13.18 -12.75 -6.93
N VAL A 282 -11.86 -12.62 -7.04
CA VAL A 282 -11.12 -12.85 -8.29
C VAL A 282 -9.69 -13.29 -7.98
N ARG A 283 -9.15 -14.16 -8.83
CA ARG A 283 -7.73 -14.47 -8.89
C ARG A 283 -7.25 -14.30 -10.32
N VAL A 284 -6.13 -13.61 -10.50
CA VAL A 284 -5.44 -13.52 -11.78
C VAL A 284 -4.08 -14.18 -11.63
N ARG A 285 -3.83 -15.23 -12.40
CA ARG A 285 -2.55 -15.93 -12.47
C ARG A 285 -1.88 -15.68 -13.81
N ARG A 286 -0.59 -15.43 -13.79
CA ARG A 286 0.28 -15.42 -14.95
C ARG A 286 1.07 -16.72 -15.01
N GLU A 287 1.02 -17.37 -16.16
CA GLU A 287 1.86 -18.51 -16.48
C GLU A 287 2.72 -18.15 -17.68
N HIS A 288 4.03 -18.32 -17.52
CA HIS A 288 5.00 -18.08 -18.59
C HIS A 288 5.16 -19.34 -19.44
N ASP A 289 5.25 -19.18 -20.76
CA ASP A 289 5.51 -20.30 -21.66
C ASP A 289 6.96 -20.77 -21.49
N PRO A 290 7.22 -22.02 -21.10
CA PRO A 290 8.57 -22.52 -20.85
C PRO A 290 9.53 -22.42 -22.05
N GLU A 291 9.01 -22.37 -23.28
CA GLU A 291 9.82 -22.28 -24.49
C GLU A 291 10.32 -20.86 -24.77
N THR A 292 9.52 -19.85 -24.40
CA THR A 292 9.85 -18.45 -24.65
C THR A 292 10.33 -17.70 -23.41
N HIS A 293 10.00 -18.22 -22.22
CA HIS A 293 10.33 -17.56 -20.98
C HIS A 293 11.85 -17.56 -20.76
N PRO A 294 12.47 -16.40 -20.53
CA PRO A 294 13.89 -16.31 -20.20
C PRO A 294 14.18 -17.13 -18.95
N GLN A 295 15.25 -17.93 -18.97
CA GLN A 295 15.53 -18.84 -17.85
C GLN A 295 15.99 -18.05 -16.61
N GLY A 296 15.25 -18.19 -15.49
CA GLY A 296 15.64 -17.64 -14.19
C GLY A 296 15.44 -16.12 -14.07
N LYS A 297 16.33 -15.43 -13.35
CA LYS A 297 16.29 -13.96 -13.17
C LYS A 297 16.99 -13.21 -14.30
N GLU A 298 17.04 -13.77 -15.52
CA GLU A 298 17.84 -13.23 -16.63
C GLU A 298 17.48 -11.78 -16.95
N ILE A 299 16.18 -11.46 -17.00
CA ILE A 299 15.69 -10.09 -17.26
C ILE A 299 16.21 -9.15 -16.18
N SER A 300 16.02 -9.49 -14.91
CA SER A 300 16.46 -8.68 -13.77
C SER A 300 17.98 -8.51 -13.75
N SER A 301 18.74 -9.56 -14.06
CA SER A 301 20.20 -9.50 -14.13
C SER A 301 20.70 -8.62 -15.28
N ARG A 302 20.09 -8.73 -16.47
CA ARG A 302 20.40 -7.85 -17.62
C ARG A 302 20.05 -6.41 -17.32
N LEU A 303 18.93 -6.17 -16.64
CA LEU A 303 18.50 -4.85 -16.17
C LEU A 303 19.45 -4.26 -15.13
N GLU A 304 19.86 -5.04 -14.12
CA GLU A 304 20.83 -4.65 -13.11
C GLU A 304 22.17 -4.29 -13.76
N THR A 305 22.64 -5.11 -14.70
CA THR A 305 23.85 -4.84 -15.48
C THR A 305 23.73 -3.54 -16.28
N TYR A 306 22.62 -3.35 -16.99
CA TYR A 306 22.34 -2.12 -17.74
C TYR A 306 22.37 -0.87 -16.85
N CYS A 307 21.88 -0.96 -15.61
CA CYS A 307 21.85 0.15 -14.66
C CYS A 307 23.20 0.42 -13.98
N SER A 308 24.01 -0.62 -13.79
CA SER A 308 25.28 -0.56 -13.03
C SER A 308 26.52 -0.38 -13.89
N ASP A 309 26.41 -0.48 -15.22
CA ASP A 309 27.55 -0.32 -16.12
C ASP A 309 28.12 1.11 -16.10
N ALA A 310 29.27 1.25 -15.44
CA ALA A 310 30.02 2.49 -15.31
C ALA A 310 30.82 2.84 -16.58
N SER A 311 30.96 1.93 -17.54
CA SER A 311 31.67 2.15 -18.80
C SER A 311 30.91 3.08 -19.76
N GLY A 312 29.62 3.27 -19.50
CA GLY A 312 28.73 4.11 -20.30
C GLY A 312 28.26 3.46 -21.60
N ARG A 313 28.73 2.25 -21.95
CA ARG A 313 28.20 1.48 -23.06
C ARG A 313 26.98 0.68 -22.61
N ARG A 314 25.90 0.76 -23.37
CA ARG A 314 24.65 0.07 -23.07
C ARG A 314 24.19 -0.72 -24.27
N GLU A 315 24.20 -2.05 -24.14
CA GLU A 315 23.61 -2.91 -25.16
C GLU A 315 22.08 -2.86 -25.08
N PRO A 316 21.36 -2.83 -26.23
CA PRO A 316 19.91 -2.86 -26.23
C PRO A 316 19.41 -4.21 -25.70
N ILE A 317 18.42 -4.16 -24.82
CA ILE A 317 17.75 -5.36 -24.30
C ILE A 317 16.47 -5.55 -25.08
N LYS A 318 16.35 -6.71 -25.73
CA LYS A 318 15.12 -7.18 -26.36
C LYS A 318 14.69 -8.46 -25.68
N LEU A 319 13.41 -8.52 -25.33
CA LEU A 319 12.79 -9.67 -24.72
C LEU A 319 11.43 -9.90 -25.36
N ILE A 320 11.09 -11.16 -25.59
CA ILE A 320 9.75 -11.57 -26.00
C ILE A 320 9.38 -12.72 -25.08
N ASP A 321 8.22 -12.62 -24.45
CA ASP A 321 7.68 -13.63 -23.57
C ASP A 321 6.23 -13.93 -23.95
N CYS A 322 5.89 -15.20 -24.07
CA CYS A 322 4.52 -15.64 -24.22
C CYS A 322 3.96 -15.95 -22.83
N VAL A 323 2.89 -15.27 -22.47
CA VAL A 323 2.27 -15.43 -21.15
C VAL A 323 0.79 -15.75 -21.30
N THR A 324 0.29 -16.61 -20.44
CA THR A 324 -1.13 -16.90 -20.32
C THR A 324 -1.62 -16.32 -19.01
N PHE A 325 -2.62 -15.44 -19.09
CA PHE A 325 -3.32 -14.93 -17.92
C PHE A 325 -4.60 -15.71 -17.72
N THR A 326 -4.75 -16.33 -16.55
CA THR A 326 -5.95 -17.04 -16.13
C THR A 326 -6.65 -16.23 -15.06
N THR A 327 -7.83 -15.72 -15.38
CA THR A 327 -8.71 -15.00 -14.46
C THR A 327 -9.79 -15.95 -13.96
N GLU A 328 -9.72 -16.29 -12.68
CA GLU A 328 -10.65 -17.16 -11.98
C GLU A 328 -11.58 -16.34 -11.08
N THR A 329 -12.86 -16.67 -11.12
CA THR A 329 -13.92 -16.10 -10.28
C THR A 329 -14.75 -17.26 -9.73
N PRO A 330 -15.62 -17.05 -8.72
CA PRO A 330 -16.44 -18.14 -8.18
C PRO A 330 -17.31 -18.87 -9.22
N THR A 331 -17.68 -18.20 -10.31
CA THR A 331 -18.63 -18.71 -11.30
C THR A 331 -18.01 -19.03 -12.65
N ALA A 332 -16.81 -18.53 -12.93
CA ALA A 332 -16.19 -18.63 -14.25
C ALA A 332 -14.67 -18.57 -14.18
N SER A 333 -14.02 -19.20 -15.13
CA SER A 333 -12.59 -19.07 -15.39
C SER A 333 -12.38 -18.74 -16.87
N LYS A 334 -11.50 -17.77 -17.14
CA LYS A 334 -11.13 -17.34 -18.50
C LYS A 334 -9.61 -17.29 -18.59
N ALA A 335 -9.05 -17.91 -19.62
CA ALA A 335 -7.64 -17.79 -19.96
C ALA A 335 -7.46 -16.95 -21.25
N GLN A 336 -6.47 -16.07 -21.27
CA GLN A 336 -6.07 -15.31 -22.45
C GLN A 336 -4.55 -15.36 -22.60
N ARG A 337 -4.10 -15.76 -23.79
CA ARG A 337 -2.68 -15.81 -24.14
C ARG A 337 -2.25 -14.49 -24.78
N TRP A 338 -1.05 -14.04 -24.43
CA TRP A 338 -0.44 -12.79 -24.88
C TRP A 338 1.01 -13.03 -25.29
N ILE A 339 1.48 -12.27 -26.27
CA ILE A 339 2.89 -12.09 -26.57
C ILE A 339 3.28 -10.73 -26.05
N VAL A 340 4.18 -10.68 -25.08
CA VAL A 340 4.69 -9.45 -24.48
C VAL A 340 6.14 -9.25 -24.93
N SER A 341 6.41 -8.15 -25.61
CA SER A 341 7.75 -7.76 -26.02
C SER A 341 8.23 -6.55 -25.24
N HIS A 342 9.36 -6.68 -24.55
CA HIS A 342 10.04 -5.58 -23.89
C HIS A 342 11.26 -5.14 -24.70
N HIS A 343 11.42 -3.83 -24.82
CA HIS A 343 12.55 -3.21 -25.49
C HIS A 343 13.13 -2.11 -24.61
N ILE A 344 14.40 -2.24 -24.28
CA ILE A 344 15.16 -1.20 -23.58
C ILE A 344 16.25 -0.76 -24.52
N ALA A 345 16.19 0.52 -24.89
CA ALA A 345 17.11 1.04 -25.87
C ALA A 345 18.51 1.22 -25.26
N GLY A 346 19.53 0.80 -26.01
CA GLY A 346 20.94 0.94 -25.63
C GLY A 346 21.54 2.23 -26.20
N ASP A 347 22.82 2.17 -26.54
CA ASP A 347 23.55 3.30 -27.15
C ASP A 347 23.03 3.69 -28.54
N SER A 348 22.17 2.86 -29.15
CA SER A 348 21.50 3.14 -30.42
C SER A 348 20.33 4.15 -30.30
N MET A 349 20.13 4.76 -29.14
CA MET A 349 19.12 5.80 -28.93
C MET A 349 19.47 7.13 -29.59
N SER A 350 18.44 7.90 -29.92
CA SER A 350 18.63 9.29 -30.30
C SER A 350 19.13 10.13 -29.11
N PRO A 351 19.91 11.19 -29.34
CA PRO A 351 20.38 12.08 -28.27
C PRO A 351 19.24 12.66 -27.44
N GLU A 352 18.11 12.99 -28.06
CA GLU A 352 16.93 13.57 -27.40
C GLU A 352 16.31 12.58 -26.41
N LEU A 353 16.20 11.30 -26.79
CA LEU A 353 15.65 10.25 -25.95
C LEU A 353 16.58 9.93 -24.77
N SER A 354 17.89 9.92 -25.02
CA SER A 354 18.92 9.75 -23.98
C SER A 354 18.88 10.89 -22.96
N ASP A 355 18.77 12.13 -23.42
CA ASP A 355 18.66 13.30 -22.55
C ASP A 355 17.36 13.30 -21.75
N LEU A 356 16.24 12.90 -22.35
CA LEU A 356 14.96 12.78 -21.65
C LEU A 356 15.03 11.71 -20.55
N ALA A 357 15.57 10.53 -20.86
CA ALA A 357 15.74 9.44 -19.89
C ALA A 357 16.61 9.87 -18.69
N LYS A 358 17.71 10.58 -18.95
CA LYS A 358 18.57 11.14 -17.90
C LYS A 358 17.87 12.21 -17.06
N LYS A 359 17.14 13.14 -17.70
CA LYS A 359 16.41 14.21 -16.99
C LYS A 359 15.29 13.68 -16.10
N GLN A 360 14.62 12.62 -16.52
CA GLN A 360 13.52 12.00 -15.78
C GLN A 360 13.99 10.91 -14.80
N SER A 361 15.27 10.54 -14.80
CA SER A 361 15.81 9.38 -14.06
C SER A 361 15.04 8.09 -14.36
N HIS A 362 14.61 7.88 -15.60
CA HIS A 362 13.87 6.70 -16.04
C HIS A 362 14.67 5.87 -17.03
N LEU A 363 14.36 4.59 -17.13
CA LEU A 363 14.89 3.74 -18.20
C LEU A 363 14.18 4.03 -19.52
N PRO A 364 14.90 3.99 -20.65
CA PRO A 364 14.33 4.11 -22.00
C PRO A 364 13.66 2.80 -22.41
N TRP A 365 12.66 2.40 -21.64
CA TRP A 365 12.01 1.11 -21.74
C TRP A 365 10.59 1.27 -22.28
N ALA A 366 10.33 0.62 -23.41
CA ALA A 366 9.00 0.43 -23.98
C ALA A 366 8.64 -1.06 -24.01
N ALA A 367 7.36 -1.37 -23.91
CA ALA A 367 6.86 -2.72 -24.08
C ALA A 367 5.54 -2.73 -24.85
N VAL A 368 5.29 -3.82 -25.55
CA VAL A 368 4.05 -4.03 -26.32
C VAL A 368 3.53 -5.42 -26.00
N ALA A 369 2.24 -5.56 -25.78
CA ALA A 369 1.56 -6.82 -25.56
C ALA A 369 0.46 -7.01 -26.61
N VAL A 370 0.44 -8.16 -27.29
CA VAL A 370 -0.54 -8.49 -28.32
C VAL A 370 -1.29 -9.76 -27.90
N PRO A 371 -2.63 -9.75 -27.90
CA PRO A 371 -3.39 -10.95 -27.57
C PRO A 371 -3.25 -11.97 -28.72
N VAL A 372 -3.07 -13.24 -28.37
CA VAL A 372 -3.06 -14.33 -29.34
C VAL A 372 -4.51 -14.76 -29.56
N SER A 373 -5.03 -14.58 -30.77
CA SER A 373 -6.38 -14.98 -31.15
C SER A 373 -6.57 -16.49 -30.99
N SER A 374 -7.56 -16.93 -30.21
CA SER A 374 -8.00 -18.32 -30.19
C SER A 374 -8.62 -18.67 -31.55
N SER A 375 -8.14 -19.72 -32.21
CA SER A 375 -8.63 -20.20 -33.52
C SER A 375 -10.02 -20.85 -33.50
N GLU A 376 -10.86 -20.56 -32.49
CA GLU A 376 -12.23 -21.07 -32.45
C GLU A 376 -13.20 -20.12 -33.17
N PRO A 377 -14.10 -20.63 -34.03
CA PRO A 377 -15.10 -19.80 -34.70
C PRO A 377 -16.11 -19.28 -33.66
N ARG A 378 -16.00 -17.99 -33.31
CA ARG A 378 -16.93 -17.33 -32.38
C ARG A 378 -18.26 -17.03 -33.07
N ASN A 379 -19.29 -17.82 -32.76
CA ASN A 379 -20.69 -17.49 -33.05
C ASN A 379 -21.30 -16.62 -31.95
N VAL A 380 -20.81 -15.39 -31.72
CA VAL A 380 -21.58 -14.35 -31.01
C VAL A 380 -21.15 -12.98 -31.51
N ALA A 381 -21.96 -12.37 -32.38
CA ALA A 381 -21.85 -10.97 -32.76
C ALA A 381 -22.34 -10.11 -31.57
N GLY A 382 -21.42 -9.47 -30.85
CA GLY A 382 -21.80 -8.52 -29.79
C GLY A 382 -20.68 -8.05 -28.85
N GLU A 383 -19.69 -8.89 -28.54
CA GLU A 383 -18.66 -8.57 -27.52
C GLU A 383 -17.20 -8.60 -28.05
N ALA A 384 -17.03 -8.68 -29.37
CA ALA A 384 -15.76 -9.05 -30.01
C ALA A 384 -14.77 -7.89 -30.26
N GLU A 385 -15.18 -6.62 -30.14
CA GLU A 385 -14.34 -5.51 -30.63
C GLU A 385 -13.19 -5.10 -29.70
N ASN A 386 -13.28 -5.32 -28.38
CA ASN A 386 -12.23 -4.88 -27.44
C ASN A 386 -11.20 -5.95 -27.03
N ASN A 387 -11.44 -7.25 -27.28
CA ASN A 387 -10.56 -8.34 -26.81
C ASN A 387 -9.32 -8.59 -27.71
N ASN A 388 -9.25 -7.97 -28.89
CA ASN A 388 -8.15 -8.14 -29.84
C ASN A 388 -7.23 -6.91 -29.93
N ILE A 389 -7.43 -5.91 -29.06
CA ILE A 389 -6.66 -4.68 -29.10
C ILE A 389 -5.33 -4.90 -28.37
N GLY A 390 -4.23 -4.61 -29.07
CA GLY A 390 -2.90 -4.62 -28.48
C GLY A 390 -2.73 -3.54 -27.42
N ARG A 391 -1.79 -3.76 -26.52
CA ARG A 391 -1.49 -2.94 -25.35
C ARG A 391 -0.06 -2.42 -25.44
N VAL A 392 0.17 -1.16 -25.11
CA VAL A 392 1.51 -0.52 -25.14
C VAL A 392 1.84 0.07 -23.78
N PHE A 393 3.10 -0.06 -23.38
CA PHE A 393 3.68 0.52 -22.17
C PHE A 393 4.98 1.27 -22.50
N CYS A 394 5.24 2.37 -21.79
CA CYS A 394 6.49 3.11 -21.87
C CYS A 394 6.81 3.78 -20.53
N PHE A 395 8.08 3.74 -20.12
CA PHE A 395 8.60 4.48 -18.96
C PHE A 395 8.72 5.98 -19.20
N LEU A 396 8.80 6.38 -20.47
CA LEU A 396 8.84 7.77 -20.89
C LEU A 396 7.44 8.20 -21.37
N PRO A 397 7.04 9.45 -21.11
CA PRO A 397 5.73 9.94 -21.50
C PRO A 397 5.52 9.75 -23.00
N LEU A 398 4.42 9.07 -23.34
CA LEU A 398 3.99 8.94 -24.72
C LEU A 398 3.44 10.30 -25.20
N PRO A 399 3.69 10.69 -26.46
CA PRO A 399 3.16 11.94 -26.98
C PRO A 399 1.62 11.95 -26.93
N PRO A 400 0.99 13.09 -26.54
CA PRO A 400 -0.46 13.20 -26.46
C PRO A 400 -1.06 13.00 -27.85
N GLY A 401 -1.93 11.99 -28.00
CA GLY A 401 -2.62 11.65 -29.26
C GLY A 401 -2.07 10.47 -30.04
N GLY A 402 -1.09 9.72 -29.51
CA GLY A 402 -0.57 8.50 -30.14
C GLY A 402 -1.47 7.27 -29.92
N GLU A 403 -2.68 7.25 -30.48
CA GLU A 403 -3.31 5.97 -30.82
C GLU A 403 -2.51 5.38 -31.99
N LEU A 404 -1.66 4.40 -31.70
CA LEU A 404 -1.06 3.57 -32.75
C LEU A 404 -2.21 2.70 -33.28
N ASP A 405 -2.51 2.76 -34.59
CA ASP A 405 -3.60 1.98 -35.21
C ASP A 405 -3.59 0.51 -34.73
N GLY A 406 -4.66 0.09 -34.03
CA GLY A 406 -4.80 -1.26 -33.48
C GLY A 406 -4.28 -1.47 -32.04
N PHE A 407 -3.76 -0.44 -31.39
CA PHE A 407 -3.30 -0.46 -30.00
C PHE A 407 -3.98 0.61 -29.15
N THR A 408 -4.31 0.26 -27.90
CA THR A 408 -4.70 1.26 -26.89
C THR A 408 -3.55 1.49 -25.93
N SER A 409 -3.40 2.73 -25.45
CA SER A 409 -2.54 3.04 -24.31
C SER A 409 -3.11 2.38 -23.07
N SER A 410 -2.68 1.15 -22.80
CA SER A 410 -2.90 0.46 -21.55
C SER A 410 -1.86 0.92 -20.55
N CYS A 411 -2.33 1.51 -19.46
CA CYS A 411 -1.51 1.67 -18.27
C CYS A 411 -0.23 2.50 -18.46
N ALA A 412 -0.28 3.54 -19.32
CA ALA A 412 0.46 4.75 -19.02
C ALA A 412 0.15 5.23 -17.58
N TRP A 413 -1.05 4.97 -17.07
CA TRP A 413 -1.48 5.39 -15.73
C TRP A 413 -1.03 4.51 -14.56
N ILE A 414 -0.83 3.19 -14.74
CA ILE A 414 -0.38 2.30 -13.63
C ILE A 414 1.14 2.41 -13.41
N LEU A 415 1.89 2.90 -14.40
CA LEU A 415 3.35 2.93 -14.39
C LEU A 415 3.94 4.34 -14.65
N CYS A 416 3.16 5.30 -15.16
CA CYS A 416 3.48 6.73 -15.12
C CYS A 416 2.44 7.44 -14.25
N CYS A 417 2.53 7.27 -12.93
CA CYS A 417 2.03 8.31 -12.03
C CYS A 417 2.91 9.55 -12.26
N GLN A 418 2.47 10.46 -13.14
CA GLN A 418 3.08 11.77 -13.30
C GLN A 418 2.84 12.63 -12.05
#